data_AF-A0A2V5Y9B8-F1
#
_entry.id   AF-A0A2V5Y9B8-F1
#
_cell.length_a   1.000
_cell.length_b   1.000
_cell.length_c   1.000
_cell.angle_alpha   90.00
_cell.angle_beta   90.00
_cell.angle_gamma   90.00
#
_symmetry.space_group_name_H-M   'P 1'
#
loop_
_entity.id
_entity.type
_entity.pdbx_description
1 polymer ?
#
loop_
_entity_poly.entity_id
_entity_poly.type
_entity_poly.pdbx_seq_one_letter_code
_entity_poly.pdbx_strand_id
1 'polypeptide(L)'
;MKKLVSLSLCLSLSLFAVARAMKPAQILAVVAKSDQKKSAGKKADGKTLLDDANKALAAMIKAARADNGLDPKTPKNKPFWKSTQLIAKNLKMAKTGLSAKSNDFFKGVTGARQAEEQMKVDWELTDSKNKEVIENGKTLGHAIALLRTNFSKEAARKRKGGELTTKEKADFDKIKAQQKELLAKIAKLEAGAKKDKALEKGLREIKKQAEHLLKEPATVDAYIATLYLLDTQIGLVRGYEYYVDKPWRDDYLWFVNWTNGYETSYYAWEDSVSYDWALVDTSVDIHDSEEVAVSESVSEEEINSEEAYAENESFDMSEAEEEEVAAEEDTDEEVASADDDSMEDASDDEGEDMSDDDSGDDEGTDDNGGDDDGGNDDGGDDGGD
;
A
#
# COMPACT_ATOMS: atom_id res chain seq x y z
N MET A 1 -45.00 -8.79 -32.48
CA MET A 1 -43.52 -8.69 -32.47
C MET A 1 -43.01 -8.08 -31.17
N LYS A 2 -43.29 -8.70 -30.01
CA LYS A 2 -42.74 -8.33 -28.69
C LYS A 2 -42.52 -9.54 -27.77
N LYS A 3 -42.36 -10.75 -28.35
CA LYS A 3 -42.10 -12.00 -27.62
C LYS A 3 -40.97 -12.85 -28.23
N LEU A 4 -40.17 -12.28 -29.12
CA LEU A 4 -39.02 -12.96 -29.74
C LEU A 4 -37.67 -12.30 -29.40
N VAL A 5 -37.66 -11.21 -28.64
CA VAL A 5 -36.42 -10.55 -28.17
C VAL A 5 -35.97 -11.09 -26.81
N SER A 6 -36.89 -11.66 -26.02
CA SER A 6 -36.59 -12.20 -24.69
C SER A 6 -35.99 -13.63 -24.71
N LEU A 7 -35.90 -14.27 -25.87
CA LEU A 7 -35.33 -15.63 -26.00
C LEU A 7 -33.91 -15.65 -26.59
N SER A 8 -33.40 -14.50 -27.05
CA SER A 8 -32.04 -14.37 -27.59
C SER A 8 -31.04 -13.86 -26.55
N LEU A 9 -31.50 -13.48 -25.34
CA LEU A 9 -30.65 -13.00 -24.25
C LEU A 9 -30.28 -14.09 -23.23
N CYS A 10 -30.88 -15.29 -23.32
CA CYS A 10 -30.62 -16.42 -22.42
C CYS A 10 -29.75 -17.52 -23.06
N LEU A 11 -29.23 -17.31 -24.28
CA LEU A 11 -28.39 -18.29 -24.98
C LEU A 11 -26.95 -17.81 -25.25
N SER A 12 -26.54 -16.65 -24.73
CA SER A 12 -25.16 -16.14 -24.80
C SER A 12 -24.43 -16.18 -23.45
N LEU A 13 -24.99 -16.86 -22.45
CA LEU A 13 -24.45 -16.97 -21.08
C LEU A 13 -23.88 -18.38 -20.78
N SER A 14 -23.43 -19.08 -21.81
CA SER A 14 -22.82 -20.40 -21.69
C SER A 14 -21.72 -20.54 -22.74
N LEU A 15 -20.53 -20.98 -22.30
CA LEU A 15 -19.18 -20.89 -22.91
C LEU A 15 -18.47 -19.63 -22.36
N PHE A 16 -17.70 -19.67 -21.27
CA PHE A 16 -16.54 -20.53 -21.02
C PHE A 16 -16.47 -20.98 -19.55
N ALA A 17 -16.67 -22.27 -19.31
CA ALA A 17 -16.01 -22.96 -18.23
C ALA A 17 -14.73 -23.57 -18.81
N VAL A 18 -13.57 -23.08 -18.38
CA VAL A 18 -12.31 -23.82 -18.52
C VAL A 18 -11.79 -24.09 -17.12
N ALA A 19 -11.68 -25.37 -16.85
CA ALA A 19 -11.29 -25.96 -15.59
C ALA A 19 -9.89 -25.51 -15.15
N ARG A 20 -9.79 -25.15 -13.87
CA ARG A 20 -8.56 -25.29 -13.07
C ARG A 20 -8.17 -26.77 -13.07
N ALA A 21 -6.99 -27.10 -13.59
CA ALA A 21 -6.17 -28.24 -13.14
C ALA A 21 -4.77 -28.20 -13.78
N MET A 22 -3.76 -28.49 -12.96
CA MET A 22 -2.36 -28.87 -13.27
C MET A 22 -1.39 -27.70 -13.60
N LYS A 23 -0.25 -27.47 -12.92
CA LYS A 23 0.53 -28.15 -11.85
C LYS A 23 1.47 -27.11 -11.20
N PRO A 24 1.68 -27.10 -9.88
CA PRO A 24 2.64 -26.22 -9.21
C PRO A 24 4.01 -26.90 -9.16
N ALA A 25 4.86 -26.63 -10.16
CA ALA A 25 6.26 -27.04 -10.12
C ALA A 25 7.21 -26.00 -10.73
N GLN A 26 6.72 -24.80 -11.08
CA GLN A 26 7.53 -23.78 -11.76
C GLN A 26 7.75 -22.49 -10.97
N ILE A 27 7.10 -22.29 -9.82
CA ILE A 27 7.30 -21.06 -9.01
C ILE A 27 8.42 -21.24 -7.98
N LEU A 28 8.65 -22.46 -7.47
CA LEU A 28 9.82 -22.77 -6.63
C LEU A 28 11.15 -22.85 -7.42
N ALA A 29 11.12 -22.66 -8.75
CA ALA A 29 12.32 -22.56 -9.58
C ALA A 29 12.75 -21.10 -9.87
N VAL A 30 11.96 -20.09 -9.47
CA VAL A 30 12.24 -18.68 -9.83
C VAL A 30 13.33 -18.04 -8.95
N VAL A 31 13.58 -18.56 -7.74
CA VAL A 31 14.72 -18.12 -6.90
C VAL A 31 15.95 -19.03 -7.04
N ALA A 32 15.81 -20.20 -7.68
CA ALA A 32 16.93 -21.13 -7.94
C ALA A 32 17.41 -21.18 -9.40
N LYS A 33 16.84 -20.40 -10.32
CA LYS A 33 17.36 -20.20 -11.69
C LYS A 33 17.21 -18.74 -12.13
N SER A 34 18.10 -17.87 -11.69
CA SER A 34 18.31 -16.57 -12.31
C SER A 34 19.66 -16.51 -13.06
N ASP A 35 19.90 -17.48 -13.94
CA ASP A 35 20.88 -17.38 -15.04
C ASP A 35 20.15 -17.40 -16.41
N GLN A 36 18.87 -17.02 -16.43
CA GLN A 36 18.22 -16.58 -17.67
C GLN A 36 18.40 -15.07 -17.78
N LYS A 37 19.27 -14.70 -18.73
CA LYS A 37 19.55 -13.35 -19.22
C LYS A 37 18.34 -12.40 -19.06
N LYS A 38 18.29 -11.71 -17.92
CA LYS A 38 17.43 -10.55 -17.66
C LYS A 38 17.55 -9.64 -18.88
N SER A 39 16.44 -9.27 -19.52
CA SER A 39 16.45 -8.00 -20.25
C SER A 39 17.01 -6.96 -19.28
N ALA A 40 17.89 -6.08 -19.74
CA ALA A 40 18.40 -5.03 -18.87
C ALA A 40 17.22 -4.10 -18.55
N GLY A 41 16.48 -4.41 -17.49
CA GLY A 41 15.36 -3.63 -16.99
C GLY A 41 15.83 -2.21 -16.70
N LYS A 42 14.90 -1.26 -16.75
CA LYS A 42 15.19 0.13 -16.40
C LYS A 42 15.70 0.15 -14.96
N LYS A 43 16.78 0.88 -14.71
CA LYS A 43 17.38 1.02 -13.38
C LYS A 43 17.30 2.46 -12.93
N ALA A 44 17.01 2.68 -11.66
CA ALA A 44 16.98 4.00 -11.05
C ALA A 44 17.65 4.00 -9.69
N ASP A 45 18.32 5.09 -9.35
CA ASP A 45 18.80 5.38 -8.01
C ASP A 45 17.77 6.25 -7.24
N GLY A 46 18.03 6.52 -5.96
CA GLY A 46 17.10 7.28 -5.13
C GLY A 46 16.87 8.71 -5.62
N LYS A 47 17.89 9.34 -6.22
CA LYS A 47 17.74 10.69 -6.81
C LYS A 47 16.83 10.65 -8.04
N THR A 48 17.05 9.67 -8.92
CA THR A 48 16.28 9.49 -10.15
C THR A 48 14.81 9.24 -9.85
N LEU A 49 14.50 8.35 -8.90
CA LEU A 49 13.11 8.10 -8.49
C LEU A 49 12.45 9.33 -7.87
N LEU A 50 13.20 10.13 -7.11
CA LEU A 50 12.66 11.36 -6.53
C LEU A 50 12.39 12.42 -7.60
N ASP A 51 13.28 12.57 -8.58
CA ASP A 51 13.06 13.46 -9.71
C ASP A 51 11.86 13.00 -10.55
N ASP A 52 11.70 11.69 -10.74
CA ASP A 52 10.61 11.09 -11.49
C ASP A 52 9.25 11.21 -10.76
N ALA A 53 9.22 11.03 -9.42
CA ALA A 53 8.04 11.31 -8.61
C ALA A 53 7.58 12.78 -8.72
N ASN A 54 8.52 13.74 -8.68
CA ASN A 54 8.18 15.16 -8.84
C ASN A 54 7.60 15.47 -10.23
N LYS A 55 8.13 14.84 -11.29
CA LYS A 55 7.58 14.98 -12.65
C LYS A 55 6.18 14.38 -12.75
N ALA A 56 5.97 13.18 -12.20
CA ALA A 56 4.66 12.51 -12.19
C ALA A 56 3.61 13.36 -11.47
N LEU A 57 3.93 13.90 -10.31
CA LEU A 57 3.05 14.81 -9.58
C LEU A 57 2.72 16.06 -10.40
N ALA A 58 3.72 16.70 -11.01
CA ALA A 58 3.50 17.90 -11.82
C ALA A 58 2.65 17.63 -13.07
N ALA A 59 2.87 16.51 -13.76
CA ALA A 59 2.05 16.08 -14.89
C ALA A 59 0.60 15.80 -14.46
N MET A 60 0.41 15.09 -13.34
CA MET A 60 -0.92 14.81 -12.77
C MET A 60 -1.67 16.10 -12.43
N ILE A 61 -1.01 17.06 -11.76
CA ILE A 61 -1.62 18.36 -11.42
C ILE A 61 -1.97 19.15 -12.68
N LYS A 62 -1.10 19.14 -13.69
CA LYS A 62 -1.36 19.79 -14.98
C LYS A 62 -2.61 19.22 -15.67
N ALA A 63 -2.72 17.90 -15.72
CA ALA A 63 -3.89 17.21 -16.26
C ALA A 63 -5.16 17.53 -15.45
N ALA A 64 -5.06 17.52 -14.12
CA ALA A 64 -6.19 17.82 -13.24
C ALA A 64 -6.68 19.27 -13.40
N ARG A 65 -5.78 20.26 -13.55
CA ARG A 65 -6.17 21.66 -13.79
C ARG A 65 -6.78 21.91 -15.16
N ALA A 66 -6.44 21.07 -16.15
CA ALA A 66 -7.05 21.13 -17.47
C ALA A 66 -8.47 20.56 -17.48
N ASP A 67 -8.85 19.80 -16.45
CA ASP A 67 -10.17 19.21 -16.27
C ASP A 67 -11.11 20.17 -15.53
N ASN A 68 -12.12 20.69 -16.23
CA ASN A 68 -13.13 21.54 -15.61
C ASN A 68 -13.96 20.83 -14.53
N GLY A 69 -14.00 19.48 -14.54
CA GLY A 69 -14.66 18.69 -13.51
C GLY A 69 -13.91 18.68 -12.17
N LEU A 70 -12.63 19.04 -12.18
CA LEU A 70 -11.74 19.05 -11.01
C LEU A 70 -11.49 20.46 -10.45
N ASP A 71 -12.45 21.40 -10.60
CA ASP A 71 -12.30 22.75 -10.04
C ASP A 71 -12.03 22.69 -8.52
N PRO A 72 -10.90 23.24 -8.02
CA PRO A 72 -10.56 23.23 -6.59
C PRO A 72 -11.53 24.01 -5.70
N LYS A 73 -12.44 24.81 -6.27
CA LYS A 73 -13.50 25.50 -5.53
C LYS A 73 -14.71 24.61 -5.26
N THR A 74 -14.84 23.50 -5.98
CA THR A 74 -15.91 22.54 -5.75
C THR A 74 -15.61 21.76 -4.48
N PRO A 75 -16.50 21.74 -3.47
CA PRO A 75 -16.25 21.11 -2.17
C PRO A 75 -15.69 19.69 -2.26
N LYS A 76 -16.32 18.80 -3.03
CA LYS A 76 -15.89 17.40 -3.18
C LYS A 76 -14.50 17.21 -3.80
N ASN A 77 -13.97 18.21 -4.52
CA ASN A 77 -12.64 18.15 -5.11
C ASN A 77 -11.55 18.66 -4.17
N LYS A 78 -11.89 19.41 -3.11
CA LYS A 78 -10.90 20.00 -2.19
C LYS A 78 -10.02 18.96 -1.50
N PRO A 79 -10.52 17.80 -1.06
CA PRO A 79 -9.68 16.74 -0.51
C PRO A 79 -8.54 16.34 -1.46
N PHE A 80 -8.85 16.09 -2.73
CA PHE A 80 -7.86 15.72 -3.74
C PHE A 80 -6.78 16.81 -3.90
N TRP A 81 -7.17 18.08 -3.96
CA TRP A 81 -6.19 19.18 -4.05
C TRP A 81 -5.35 19.34 -2.76
N LYS A 82 -5.93 19.03 -1.60
CA LYS A 82 -5.20 19.02 -0.33
C LYS A 82 -4.18 17.89 -0.25
N SER A 83 -4.53 16.66 -0.64
CA SER A 83 -3.59 15.55 -0.65
C SER A 83 -2.47 15.75 -1.67
N THR A 84 -2.77 16.24 -2.88
CA THR A 84 -1.72 16.57 -3.88
C THR A 84 -0.74 17.64 -3.37
N GLN A 85 -1.24 18.67 -2.67
CA GLN A 85 -0.41 19.67 -1.99
C GLN A 85 0.48 19.04 -0.89
N LEU A 86 -0.05 18.11 -0.10
CA LEU A 86 0.73 17.40 0.92
C LEU A 86 1.85 16.55 0.30
N ILE A 87 1.58 15.85 -0.82
CA ILE A 87 2.60 15.09 -1.56
C ILE A 87 3.71 16.04 -2.02
N ALA A 88 3.37 17.17 -2.66
CA ALA A 88 4.35 18.15 -3.13
C ALA A 88 5.26 18.66 -1.99
N LYS A 89 4.67 19.04 -0.85
CA LYS A 89 5.40 19.48 0.34
C LYS A 89 6.37 18.41 0.84
N ASN A 90 5.93 17.16 0.88
CA ASN A 90 6.72 16.04 1.38
C ASN A 90 7.84 15.63 0.39
N LEU A 91 7.60 15.67 -0.92
CA LEU A 91 8.64 15.46 -1.94
C LEU A 91 9.70 16.57 -1.90
N LYS A 92 9.30 17.83 -1.66
CA LYS A 92 10.23 18.95 -1.46
C LYS A 92 11.09 18.77 -0.21
N MET A 93 10.48 18.31 0.90
CA MET A 93 11.20 17.93 2.12
C MET A 93 12.20 16.81 1.82
N ALA A 94 11.78 15.77 1.08
CA ALA A 94 12.64 14.67 0.71
C ALA A 94 13.85 15.14 -0.13
N LYS A 95 13.62 16.00 -1.13
CA LYS A 95 14.65 16.57 -2.02
C LYS A 95 15.67 17.41 -1.26
N THR A 96 15.18 18.23 -0.33
CA THR A 96 16.04 19.03 0.56
C THR A 96 16.86 18.13 1.47
N GLY A 97 16.23 17.12 2.07
CA GLY A 97 16.89 16.16 2.95
C GLY A 97 17.91 15.28 2.24
N LEU A 98 17.63 14.84 1.01
CA LEU A 98 18.58 14.06 0.19
C LEU A 98 19.84 14.88 -0.09
N SER A 99 19.67 16.15 -0.49
CA SER A 99 20.77 17.07 -0.75
C SER A 99 21.60 17.35 0.51
N ALA A 100 20.93 17.50 1.65
CA ALA A 100 21.56 17.73 2.95
C ALA A 100 22.09 16.46 3.63
N LYS A 101 21.78 15.27 3.10
CA LYS A 101 22.00 13.98 3.77
C LYS A 101 21.43 13.96 5.20
N SER A 102 20.19 14.42 5.35
CA SER A 102 19.47 14.53 6.63
C SER A 102 18.27 13.56 6.72
N ASN A 103 17.74 13.39 7.93
CA ASN A 103 16.55 12.57 8.14
C ASN A 103 15.30 13.09 7.41
N ASP A 104 15.28 14.36 7.00
CA ASP A 104 14.18 14.94 6.24
C ASP A 104 13.93 14.20 4.91
N PHE A 105 14.95 13.50 4.38
CA PHE A 105 14.76 12.61 3.24
C PHE A 105 13.71 11.53 3.55
N PHE A 106 13.89 10.82 4.66
CA PHE A 106 13.02 9.70 5.05
C PHE A 106 11.65 10.18 5.53
N LYS A 107 11.61 11.28 6.30
CA LYS A 107 10.35 11.92 6.72
C LYS A 107 9.54 12.36 5.51
N GLY A 108 10.19 13.00 4.53
CA GLY A 108 9.56 13.40 3.28
C GLY A 108 9.04 12.21 2.46
N VAL A 109 9.82 11.14 2.30
CA VAL A 109 9.36 9.94 1.56
C VAL A 109 8.18 9.26 2.25
N THR A 110 8.24 9.12 3.58
CA THR A 110 7.16 8.52 4.39
C THR A 110 5.89 9.36 4.31
N GLY A 111 6.00 10.68 4.50
CA GLY A 111 4.87 11.59 4.40
C GLY A 111 4.27 11.65 2.99
N ALA A 112 5.10 11.55 1.94
CA ALA A 112 4.62 11.48 0.56
C ALA A 112 3.83 10.19 0.31
N ARG A 113 4.29 9.06 0.84
CA ARG A 113 3.58 7.78 0.75
C ARG A 113 2.22 7.82 1.41
N GLN A 114 2.14 8.34 2.64
CA GLN A 114 0.86 8.47 3.36
C GLN A 114 -0.10 9.43 2.65
N ALA A 115 0.40 10.54 2.11
CA ALA A 115 -0.42 11.51 1.39
C ALA A 115 -0.90 10.98 0.03
N GLU A 116 -0.12 10.12 -0.63
CA GLU A 116 -0.52 9.44 -1.86
C GLU A 116 -1.61 8.39 -1.61
N GLU A 117 -1.52 7.63 -0.52
CA GLU A 117 -2.59 6.71 -0.11
C GLU A 117 -3.88 7.46 0.30
N GLN A 118 -3.76 8.62 0.93
CA GLN A 118 -4.91 9.52 1.11
C GLN A 118 -5.47 9.99 -0.24
N MET A 119 -4.61 10.41 -1.19
CA MET A 119 -5.01 10.93 -2.49
C MET A 119 -5.83 9.92 -3.31
N LYS A 120 -5.56 8.62 -3.19
CA LYS A 120 -6.36 7.58 -3.85
C LYS A 120 -7.82 7.61 -3.42
N VAL A 121 -8.05 7.71 -2.11
CA VAL A 121 -9.39 7.84 -1.55
C VAL A 121 -10.01 9.18 -1.94
N ASP A 122 -9.25 10.26 -1.82
CA ASP A 122 -9.71 11.60 -2.19
C ASP A 122 -10.03 11.73 -3.70
N TRP A 123 -9.40 10.92 -4.55
CA TRP A 123 -9.70 10.85 -5.99
C TRP A 123 -11.08 10.24 -6.25
N GLU A 124 -11.45 9.19 -5.50
CA GLU A 124 -12.77 8.57 -5.60
C GLU A 124 -13.89 9.59 -5.32
N LEU A 125 -13.70 10.53 -4.38
CA LEU A 125 -14.65 11.61 -4.09
C LEU A 125 -14.94 12.53 -5.28
N THR A 126 -14.03 12.61 -6.26
CA THR A 126 -14.16 13.57 -7.36
C THR A 126 -15.13 13.08 -8.44
N ASP A 127 -15.41 11.78 -8.50
CA ASP A 127 -16.06 11.07 -9.61
C ASP A 127 -15.36 11.24 -10.98
N SER A 128 -14.19 11.86 -11.02
CA SER A 128 -13.48 12.10 -12.28
C SER A 128 -12.93 10.81 -12.85
N LYS A 129 -12.98 10.71 -14.18
CA LYS A 129 -12.47 9.57 -14.97
C LYS A 129 -11.32 10.01 -15.87
N ASN A 130 -10.61 11.06 -15.46
CA ASN A 130 -9.52 11.62 -16.25
C ASN A 130 -8.33 10.65 -16.28
N LYS A 131 -8.16 9.99 -17.43
CA LYS A 131 -7.10 8.99 -17.66
C LYS A 131 -5.70 9.53 -17.41
N GLU A 132 -5.42 10.77 -17.82
CA GLU A 132 -4.09 11.36 -17.64
C GLU A 132 -3.80 11.60 -16.15
N VAL A 133 -4.81 11.95 -15.35
CA VAL A 133 -4.67 12.08 -13.89
C VAL A 133 -4.40 10.71 -13.26
N ILE A 134 -5.14 9.68 -13.68
CA ILE A 134 -5.00 8.30 -13.17
C ILE A 134 -3.61 7.73 -13.52
N GLU A 135 -3.19 7.79 -14.79
CA GLU A 135 -1.91 7.24 -15.26
C GLU A 135 -0.72 7.93 -14.58
N ASN A 136 -0.74 9.26 -14.47
CA ASN A 136 0.30 9.99 -13.76
C ASN A 136 0.26 9.75 -12.25
N GLY A 137 -0.93 9.54 -11.67
CA GLY A 137 -1.10 9.14 -10.27
C GLY A 137 -0.49 7.77 -9.97
N LYS A 138 -0.72 6.78 -10.83
CA LYS A 138 -0.06 5.45 -10.74
C LYS A 138 1.46 5.57 -10.83
N THR A 139 1.94 6.36 -11.79
CA THR A 139 3.38 6.62 -11.99
C THR A 139 4.02 7.24 -10.74
N LEU A 140 3.34 8.22 -10.14
CA LEU A 140 3.73 8.86 -8.89
C LEU A 140 3.77 7.85 -7.73
N GLY A 141 2.71 7.05 -7.56
CA GLY A 141 2.61 6.01 -6.54
C GLY A 141 3.75 5.00 -6.63
N HIS A 142 4.04 4.47 -7.83
CA HIS A 142 5.16 3.55 -8.06
C HIS A 142 6.52 4.16 -7.67
N ALA A 143 6.78 5.41 -8.09
CA ALA A 143 8.04 6.08 -7.78
C ALA A 143 8.21 6.28 -6.25
N ILE A 144 7.15 6.69 -5.55
CA ILE A 144 7.16 6.86 -4.09
C ILE A 144 7.32 5.50 -3.39
N ALA A 145 6.61 4.46 -3.83
CA ALA A 145 6.70 3.12 -3.27
C ALA A 145 8.13 2.55 -3.42
N LEU A 146 8.76 2.71 -4.58
CA LEU A 146 10.15 2.29 -4.80
C LEU A 146 11.12 3.08 -3.90
N LEU A 147 10.93 4.40 -3.74
CA LEU A 147 11.69 5.21 -2.79
C LEU A 147 11.58 4.66 -1.37
N ARG A 148 10.34 4.43 -0.92
CA ARG A 148 10.03 3.98 0.44
C ARG A 148 10.58 2.59 0.73
N THR A 149 10.49 1.66 -0.22
CA THR A 149 10.85 0.25 -0.01
C THR A 149 12.32 -0.06 -0.26
N ASN A 150 13.04 0.79 -1.01
CA ASN A 150 14.44 0.57 -1.35
C ASN A 150 15.42 1.56 -0.74
N PHE A 151 15.02 2.80 -0.48
CA PHE A 151 15.96 3.84 -0.06
C PHE A 151 15.70 4.35 1.36
N SER A 152 14.84 3.66 2.12
CA SER A 152 14.54 3.97 3.52
C SER A 152 15.50 3.29 4.51
N LYS A 153 15.41 3.71 5.78
CA LYS A 153 16.14 3.07 6.88
C LYS A 153 15.66 1.63 7.11
N GLU A 154 14.40 1.37 6.85
CA GLU A 154 13.76 0.05 6.86
C GLU A 154 14.31 -0.84 5.76
N ALA A 155 14.47 -0.31 4.55
CA ALA A 155 15.11 -1.03 3.45
C ALA A 155 16.55 -1.41 3.81
N ALA A 156 17.31 -0.48 4.39
CA ALA A 156 18.66 -0.77 4.90
C ALA A 156 18.64 -1.85 6.00
N ARG A 157 17.66 -1.78 6.92
CA ARG A 157 17.47 -2.76 7.99
C ARG A 157 17.11 -4.15 7.45
N LYS A 158 16.25 -4.22 6.43
CA LYS A 158 15.86 -5.44 5.74
C LYS A 158 17.06 -6.08 5.04
N ARG A 159 17.84 -5.30 4.28
CA ARG A 159 19.08 -5.78 3.63
C ARG A 159 20.11 -6.33 4.60
N LYS A 160 20.21 -5.74 5.80
CA LYS A 160 21.11 -6.24 6.85
C LYS A 160 20.70 -7.65 7.33
N GLY A 161 19.41 -7.99 7.25
CA GLY A 161 18.87 -9.29 7.65
C GLY A 161 19.07 -9.62 9.14
N GLY A 162 19.07 -10.91 9.45
CA GLY A 162 19.19 -11.43 10.82
C GLY A 162 17.88 -11.41 11.60
N GLU A 163 17.96 -11.62 12.91
CA GLU A 163 16.78 -11.61 13.79
C GLU A 163 16.35 -10.19 14.17
N LEU A 164 15.10 -10.06 14.63
CA LEU A 164 14.63 -8.86 15.31
C LEU A 164 15.41 -8.64 16.61
N THR A 165 15.85 -7.40 16.83
CA THR A 165 16.39 -6.99 18.13
C THR A 165 15.29 -7.00 19.20
N THR A 166 15.67 -6.99 20.48
CA THR A 166 14.70 -6.89 21.59
C THR A 166 13.80 -5.65 21.47
N LYS A 167 14.36 -4.53 21.00
CA LYS A 167 13.60 -3.30 20.79
C LYS A 167 12.60 -3.45 19.66
N GLU A 168 13.02 -3.99 18.51
CA GLU A 168 12.12 -4.23 17.37
C GLU A 168 11.02 -5.23 17.70
N LYS A 169 11.30 -6.29 18.48
CA LYS A 169 10.27 -7.22 18.97
C LYS A 169 9.23 -6.50 19.83
N ALA A 170 9.68 -5.68 20.78
CA ALA A 170 8.77 -4.91 21.64
C ALA A 170 7.96 -3.86 20.86
N ASP A 171 8.58 -3.20 19.87
CA ASP A 171 7.91 -2.24 19.00
C ASP A 171 6.87 -2.95 18.11
N PHE A 172 7.17 -4.15 17.59
CA PHE A 172 6.22 -4.96 16.82
C PHE A 172 5.04 -5.45 17.67
N ASP A 173 5.30 -5.95 18.88
CA ASP A 173 4.25 -6.34 19.83
C ASP A 173 3.34 -5.16 20.19
N LYS A 174 3.92 -3.97 20.35
CA LYS A 174 3.16 -2.72 20.57
C LYS A 174 2.26 -2.40 19.38
N ILE A 175 2.78 -2.48 18.15
CA ILE A 175 1.97 -2.28 16.93
C ILE A 175 0.80 -3.27 16.92
N LYS A 176 1.03 -4.55 17.17
CA LYS A 176 -0.05 -5.55 17.21
C LYS A 176 -1.08 -5.27 18.30
N ALA A 177 -0.66 -4.79 19.46
CA ALA A 177 -1.60 -4.36 20.51
C ALA A 177 -2.46 -3.16 20.05
N GLN A 178 -1.86 -2.19 19.36
CA GLN A 178 -2.56 -1.05 18.78
C GLN A 178 -3.54 -1.49 17.68
N GLN A 179 -3.19 -2.48 16.86
CA GLN A 179 -4.09 -3.06 15.84
C GLN A 179 -5.31 -3.73 16.48
N LYS A 180 -5.16 -4.41 17.62
CA LYS A 180 -6.31 -4.97 18.38
C LYS A 180 -7.25 -3.86 18.89
N GLU A 181 -6.70 -2.76 19.37
CA GLU A 181 -7.49 -1.61 19.80
C GLU A 181 -8.21 -0.96 18.62
N LEU A 182 -7.52 -0.81 17.48
CA LEU A 182 -8.08 -0.31 16.23
C LEU A 182 -9.28 -1.16 15.79
N LEU A 183 -9.15 -2.48 15.75
CA LEU A 183 -10.25 -3.39 15.39
C LEU A 183 -11.47 -3.24 16.31
N ALA A 184 -11.25 -3.09 17.62
CA ALA A 184 -12.34 -2.87 18.58
C ALA A 184 -13.07 -1.54 18.33
N LYS A 185 -12.35 -0.50 17.90
CA LYS A 185 -12.90 0.82 17.57
C LYS A 185 -13.67 0.79 16.24
N ILE A 186 -13.13 0.12 15.23
CA ILE A 186 -13.82 -0.11 13.95
C ILE A 186 -15.15 -0.81 14.19
N ALA A 187 -15.16 -1.91 14.96
CA ALA A 187 -16.39 -2.65 15.24
C ALA A 187 -17.48 -1.78 15.90
N LYS A 188 -17.09 -0.79 16.73
CA LYS A 188 -18.03 0.17 17.34
C LYS A 188 -18.60 1.13 16.29
N LEU A 189 -17.77 1.65 15.39
CA LEU A 189 -18.19 2.55 14.31
C LEU A 189 -19.03 1.82 13.26
N GLU A 190 -18.65 0.62 12.81
CA GLU A 190 -19.41 -0.20 11.87
C GLU A 190 -20.85 -0.46 12.34
N ALA A 191 -21.05 -0.64 13.66
CA ALA A 191 -22.38 -0.83 14.24
C ALA A 191 -23.27 0.42 14.12
N GLY A 192 -22.67 1.61 14.11
CA GLY A 192 -23.33 2.91 14.02
C GLY A 192 -23.49 3.43 12.58
N ALA A 193 -22.49 3.22 11.73
CA ALA A 193 -22.35 3.81 10.39
C ALA A 193 -23.06 3.03 9.26
N LYS A 194 -23.92 2.05 9.56
CA LYS A 194 -24.56 1.13 8.57
C LYS A 194 -25.34 1.75 7.40
N LYS A 195 -25.44 3.08 7.34
CA LYS A 195 -26.13 3.81 6.27
C LYS A 195 -25.17 4.56 5.33
N ASP A 196 -23.89 4.62 5.69
CA ASP A 196 -22.86 5.30 4.93
C ASP A 196 -21.94 4.25 4.28
N LYS A 197 -22.15 4.03 2.98
CA LYS A 197 -21.45 2.96 2.23
C LYS A 197 -19.97 3.26 2.04
N ALA A 198 -19.61 4.54 1.84
CA ALA A 198 -18.24 4.93 1.60
C ALA A 198 -17.40 4.82 2.89
N LEU A 199 -17.95 5.26 4.02
CA LEU A 199 -17.32 5.02 5.32
C LEU A 199 -17.25 3.53 5.66
N GLU A 200 -18.29 2.75 5.32
CA GLU A 200 -18.25 1.28 5.49
C GLU A 200 -17.12 0.64 4.66
N LYS A 201 -16.94 1.05 3.41
CA LYS A 201 -15.83 0.60 2.55
C LYS A 201 -14.48 0.90 3.22
N GLY A 202 -14.28 2.14 3.69
CA GLY A 202 -13.04 2.53 4.33
C GLY A 202 -12.73 1.79 5.62
N LEU A 203 -13.73 1.64 6.50
CA LEU A 203 -13.60 0.86 7.73
C LEU A 203 -13.26 -0.60 7.46
N ARG A 204 -13.83 -1.19 6.40
CA ARG A 204 -13.55 -2.57 5.98
C ARG A 204 -12.11 -2.74 5.50
N GLU A 205 -11.58 -1.80 4.72
CA GLU A 205 -10.21 -1.87 4.23
C GLU A 205 -9.19 -1.71 5.38
N ILE A 206 -9.40 -0.72 6.26
CA ILE A 206 -8.56 -0.54 7.45
C ILE A 206 -8.59 -1.79 8.33
N LYS A 207 -9.76 -2.42 8.49
CA LYS A 207 -9.95 -3.68 9.23
C LYS A 207 -9.18 -4.84 8.60
N LYS A 208 -9.28 -5.03 7.28
CA LYS A 208 -8.54 -6.07 6.54
C LYS A 208 -7.05 -5.98 6.83
N GLN A 209 -6.48 -4.78 6.70
CA GLN A 209 -5.06 -4.54 6.97
C GLN A 209 -4.70 -4.79 8.45
N ALA A 210 -5.54 -4.35 9.37
CA ALA A 210 -5.33 -4.59 10.81
C ALA A 210 -5.37 -6.08 11.17
N GLU A 211 -6.28 -6.86 10.58
CA GLU A 211 -6.39 -8.31 10.76
C GLU A 211 -5.19 -9.05 10.17
N HIS A 212 -4.70 -8.64 9.01
CA HIS A 212 -3.47 -9.16 8.39
C HIS A 212 -2.27 -8.99 9.33
N LEU A 213 -2.03 -7.77 9.84
CA LEU A 213 -0.92 -7.45 10.75
C LEU A 213 -0.88 -8.28 12.03
N LEU A 214 -2.02 -8.77 12.52
CA LEU A 214 -2.07 -9.60 13.72
C LEU A 214 -1.51 -11.01 13.48
N LYS A 215 -1.60 -11.51 12.25
CA LYS A 215 -1.19 -12.86 11.85
C LYS A 215 0.30 -12.95 11.50
N GLU A 216 0.92 -11.83 11.16
CA GLU A 216 2.32 -11.75 10.74
C GLU A 216 3.30 -12.39 11.74
N PRO A 217 4.29 -13.20 11.29
CA PRO A 217 5.26 -13.81 12.19
C PRO A 217 6.27 -12.76 12.73
N ALA A 218 6.92 -13.04 13.86
CA ALA A 218 7.92 -12.13 14.44
C ALA A 218 9.28 -12.21 13.71
N THR A 219 9.31 -11.86 12.43
CA THR A 219 10.51 -11.83 11.57
C THR A 219 10.87 -10.39 11.19
N VAL A 220 12.10 -10.17 10.72
CA VAL A 220 12.51 -8.85 10.19
C VAL A 220 11.67 -8.47 8.97
N ASP A 221 11.41 -9.41 8.06
CA ASP A 221 10.63 -9.11 6.85
C ASP A 221 9.20 -8.69 7.19
N ALA A 222 8.53 -9.44 8.08
CA ALA A 222 7.18 -9.13 8.54
C ALA A 222 7.10 -7.80 9.30
N TYR A 223 8.08 -7.52 10.16
CA TYR A 223 8.18 -6.25 10.87
C TYR A 223 8.35 -5.07 9.90
N ILE A 224 9.23 -5.20 8.90
CA ILE A 224 9.44 -4.13 7.91
C ILE A 224 8.21 -3.95 7.01
N ALA A 225 7.59 -5.04 6.55
CA ALA A 225 6.33 -4.99 5.80
C ALA A 225 5.22 -4.30 6.61
N THR A 226 5.13 -4.59 7.91
CA THR A 226 4.22 -3.91 8.82
C THR A 226 4.42 -2.41 8.85
N LEU A 227 5.67 -1.92 8.89
CA LEU A 227 5.96 -0.48 8.90
C LEU A 227 5.50 0.21 7.60
N TYR A 228 5.59 -0.49 6.46
CA TYR A 228 5.09 0.04 5.18
C TYR A 228 3.55 0.03 5.13
N LEU A 229 2.91 -1.04 5.61
CA LEU A 229 1.45 -1.13 5.65
C LEU A 229 0.83 -0.08 6.58
N LEU A 230 1.54 0.33 7.64
CA LEU A 230 1.11 1.43 8.50
C LEU A 230 1.06 2.78 7.76
N ASP A 231 1.93 3.01 6.78
CA ASP A 231 1.84 4.22 5.94
C ASP A 231 0.53 4.22 5.12
N THR A 232 0.15 3.05 4.59
CA THR A 232 -1.14 2.85 3.89
C THR A 232 -2.32 3.08 4.83
N GLN A 233 -2.34 2.45 6.02
CA GLN A 233 -3.41 2.64 7.00
C GLN A 233 -3.60 4.11 7.39
N ILE A 234 -2.50 4.85 7.56
CA ILE A 234 -2.55 6.29 7.89
C ILE A 234 -3.17 7.09 6.73
N GLY A 235 -2.79 6.79 5.49
CA GLY A 235 -3.39 7.43 4.31
C GLY A 235 -4.89 7.17 4.20
N LEU A 236 -5.31 5.91 4.36
CA LEU A 236 -6.73 5.52 4.35
C LEU A 236 -7.52 6.25 5.45
N VAL A 237 -7.01 6.26 6.69
CA VAL A 237 -7.68 6.99 7.80
C VAL A 237 -7.84 8.48 7.48
N ARG A 238 -6.86 9.11 6.84
CA ARG A 238 -6.95 10.52 6.44
C ARG A 238 -7.95 10.75 5.30
N GLY A 239 -7.92 9.90 4.27
CA GLY A 239 -8.83 10.02 3.12
C GLY A 239 -10.30 9.84 3.51
N TYR A 240 -10.57 8.85 4.37
CA TYR A 240 -11.93 8.58 4.80
C TYR A 240 -12.51 9.60 5.80
N GLU A 241 -11.71 10.54 6.32
CA GLU A 241 -12.17 11.58 7.25
C GLU A 241 -13.34 12.41 6.68
N TYR A 242 -13.33 12.66 5.37
CA TYR A 242 -14.33 13.50 4.71
C TYR A 242 -15.65 12.81 4.42
N TYR A 243 -15.67 11.47 4.46
CA TYR A 243 -16.89 10.69 4.37
C TYR A 243 -17.61 10.59 5.72
N VAL A 244 -17.00 11.04 6.82
CA VAL A 244 -17.58 10.83 8.15
C VAL A 244 -18.70 11.82 8.42
N ASP A 245 -19.91 11.25 8.45
CA ASP A 245 -21.12 11.90 8.91
C ASP A 245 -20.97 12.57 10.29
N LYS A 246 -21.55 13.77 10.48
CA LYS A 246 -21.38 14.60 11.69
C LYS A 246 -21.52 13.85 13.02
N PRO A 247 -22.49 12.94 13.22
CA PRO A 247 -22.64 12.20 14.47
C PRO A 247 -21.45 11.29 14.83
N TRP A 248 -20.63 10.92 13.85
CA TRP A 248 -19.52 9.96 14.01
C TRP A 248 -18.14 10.62 14.01
N ARG A 249 -18.02 11.90 13.67
CA ARG A 249 -16.72 12.61 13.59
C ARG A 249 -15.92 12.56 14.88
N ASP A 250 -16.57 12.69 16.05
CA ASP A 250 -15.90 12.59 17.36
C ASP A 250 -15.33 11.18 17.61
N ASP A 251 -16.07 10.13 17.24
CA ASP A 251 -15.60 8.75 17.35
C ASP A 251 -14.47 8.48 16.33
N TYR A 252 -14.55 9.07 15.13
CA TYR A 252 -13.53 8.95 14.10
C TYR A 252 -12.23 9.70 14.44
N LEU A 253 -12.31 10.81 15.18
CA LEU A 253 -11.14 11.56 15.66
C LEU A 253 -10.19 10.68 16.50
N TRP A 254 -10.67 9.58 17.08
CA TRP A 254 -9.81 8.59 17.72
C TRP A 254 -8.79 7.98 16.73
N PHE A 255 -9.20 7.70 15.50
CA PHE A 255 -8.34 7.15 14.45
C PHE A 255 -7.26 8.15 14.05
N VAL A 256 -7.65 9.43 13.90
CA VAL A 256 -6.71 10.53 13.64
C VAL A 256 -5.70 10.69 14.78
N ASN A 257 -6.12 10.55 16.04
CA ASN A 257 -5.20 10.59 17.17
C ASN A 257 -4.28 9.35 17.23
N TRP A 258 -4.79 8.20 16.82
CA TRP A 258 -4.02 6.96 16.73
C TRP A 258 -2.89 7.09 15.69
N THR A 259 -3.15 7.66 14.51
CA THR A 259 -2.12 7.91 13.49
C THR A 259 -1.04 8.86 14.01
N ASN A 260 -1.42 9.98 14.63
CA ASN A 260 -0.47 10.94 15.23
C ASN A 260 0.45 10.31 16.28
N GLY A 261 -0.09 9.39 17.10
CA GLY A 261 0.67 8.66 18.11
C GLY A 261 1.71 7.70 17.51
N TYR A 262 1.37 7.04 16.40
CA TYR A 262 2.30 6.21 15.65
C TYR A 262 3.42 7.04 15.03
N GLU A 263 3.08 8.11 14.28
CA GLU A 263 4.06 8.97 13.61
C GLU A 263 5.08 9.54 14.59
N THR A 264 4.63 9.99 15.77
CA THR A 264 5.52 10.47 16.84
C THR A 264 6.52 9.39 17.28
N SER A 265 6.06 8.15 17.44
CA SER A 265 6.92 7.03 17.82
C SER A 265 7.89 6.65 16.69
N TYR A 266 7.39 6.65 15.45
CA TYR A 266 8.15 6.34 14.25
C TYR A 266 9.30 7.33 14.02
N TYR A 267 9.04 8.64 14.08
CA TYR A 267 10.09 9.63 13.88
C TYR A 267 11.14 9.61 14.99
N ALA A 268 10.76 9.25 16.22
CA ALA A 268 11.72 9.04 17.29
C ALA A 268 12.63 7.82 17.03
N TRP A 269 12.09 6.73 16.47
CA TRP A 269 12.88 5.59 16.01
C TRP A 269 13.80 6.00 14.84
N GLU A 270 13.26 6.69 13.84
CA GLU A 270 14.00 7.14 12.66
C GLU A 270 15.20 8.01 13.07
N ASP A 271 15.02 8.95 14.00
CA ASP A 271 16.09 9.82 14.50
C ASP A 271 17.18 9.04 15.27
N SER A 272 16.88 7.84 15.78
CA SER A 272 17.83 7.00 16.51
C SER A 272 18.67 6.07 15.62
N VAL A 273 18.25 5.82 14.38
CA VAL A 273 18.90 4.84 13.48
C VAL A 273 19.81 5.55 12.48
N SER A 274 21.07 5.10 12.39
CA SER A 274 22.02 5.57 11.39
C SER A 274 21.73 5.01 10.01
N TYR A 275 22.06 5.77 8.97
CA TYR A 275 21.90 5.35 7.57
C TYR A 275 23.21 5.52 6.79
N ASP A 276 23.55 4.52 5.97
CA ASP A 276 24.65 4.65 5.02
C ASP A 276 24.16 5.34 3.75
N TRP A 277 24.51 6.62 3.62
CA TRP A 277 24.11 7.43 2.47
C TRP A 277 24.62 6.92 1.13
N ALA A 278 25.62 6.02 1.07
CA ALA A 278 26.00 5.39 -0.20
C ALA A 278 24.87 4.52 -0.78
N LEU A 279 23.91 4.09 0.03
CA LEU A 279 22.76 3.30 -0.42
C LEU A 279 21.84 4.08 -1.36
N VAL A 280 21.74 5.42 -1.26
CA VAL A 280 20.87 6.20 -2.17
C VAL A 280 21.39 6.26 -3.61
N ASP A 281 22.69 6.05 -3.78
CA ASP A 281 23.36 6.01 -5.09
C ASP A 281 23.32 4.60 -5.72
N THR A 282 22.80 3.61 -5.00
CA THR A 282 22.62 2.25 -5.55
C THR A 282 21.44 2.23 -6.50
N SER A 283 21.57 1.50 -7.61
CA SER A 283 20.48 1.34 -8.56
C SER A 283 19.61 0.13 -8.22
N VAL A 284 18.30 0.31 -8.29
CA VAL A 284 17.31 -0.76 -8.20
C VAL A 284 16.73 -1.04 -9.59
N ASP A 285 16.38 -2.31 -9.82
CA ASP A 285 15.65 -2.70 -11.02
C ASP A 285 14.20 -2.22 -10.87
N ILE A 286 13.69 -1.56 -11.90
CA ILE A 286 12.26 -1.23 -12.04
C ILE A 286 11.65 -2.37 -12.84
N HIS A 287 10.56 -2.97 -12.32
CA HIS A 287 9.90 -4.04 -13.04
C HIS A 287 9.26 -3.52 -14.32
N ASP A 288 9.21 -4.31 -15.40
CA ASP A 288 8.70 -3.85 -16.71
C ASP A 288 7.20 -3.43 -16.67
N SER A 289 6.46 -3.81 -15.60
CA SER A 289 5.08 -3.37 -15.33
C SER A 289 4.98 -2.08 -14.51
N GLU A 290 6.06 -1.63 -13.88
CA GLU A 290 6.09 -0.43 -13.04
C GLU A 290 6.54 0.76 -13.89
N GLU A 291 5.59 1.50 -14.45
CA GLU A 291 5.92 2.78 -15.08
C GLU A 291 6.18 3.83 -13.98
N VAL A 292 7.39 4.39 -13.99
CA VAL A 292 7.84 5.38 -13.01
C VAL A 292 8.22 6.71 -13.63
N ALA A 293 8.30 6.80 -14.96
CA ALA A 293 8.63 8.04 -15.64
C ALA A 293 7.50 8.43 -16.57
N VAL A 294 7.13 9.71 -16.52
CA VAL A 294 6.13 10.30 -17.42
C VAL A 294 6.70 10.40 -18.83
N SER A 295 5.86 10.12 -19.83
CA SER A 295 6.20 10.23 -21.25
C SER A 295 6.25 11.68 -21.77
N GLU A 296 5.50 12.59 -21.12
CA GLU A 296 5.50 14.02 -21.40
C GLU A 296 6.73 14.73 -20.82
N SER A 297 7.27 15.71 -21.55
CA SER A 297 8.31 16.59 -21.04
C SER A 297 7.71 17.61 -20.06
N VAL A 298 7.99 17.43 -18.77
CA VAL A 298 7.69 18.42 -17.73
C VAL A 298 8.95 19.26 -17.45
N SER A 299 8.82 20.58 -17.55
CA SER A 299 9.92 21.53 -17.31
C SER A 299 10.20 21.72 -15.81
N GLU A 300 11.43 22.14 -15.47
CA GLU A 300 11.76 22.50 -14.07
C GLU A 300 10.91 23.67 -13.59
N GLU A 301 10.54 24.61 -14.47
CA GLU A 301 9.64 25.70 -14.17
C GLU A 301 8.22 25.21 -13.81
N GLU A 302 7.69 24.21 -14.52
CA GLU A 302 6.41 23.57 -14.17
C GLU A 302 6.51 22.90 -12.79
N ILE A 303 7.56 22.13 -12.52
CA ILE A 303 7.76 21.47 -11.20
C ILE A 303 7.83 22.52 -10.07
N ASN A 304 8.63 23.57 -10.26
CA ASN A 304 8.80 24.63 -9.25
C ASN A 304 7.51 25.45 -9.05
N SER A 305 6.69 25.62 -10.10
CA SER A 305 5.37 26.24 -10.00
C SER A 305 4.43 25.42 -9.12
N GLU A 306 4.45 24.10 -9.24
CA GLU A 306 3.64 23.22 -8.38
C GLU A 306 4.12 23.21 -6.93
N GLU A 307 5.44 23.24 -6.69
CA GLU A 307 5.98 23.43 -5.35
C GLU A 307 5.49 24.75 -4.71
N ALA A 308 5.38 25.83 -5.48
CA ALA A 308 4.91 27.13 -5.00
C ALA A 308 3.38 27.19 -4.80
N TYR A 309 2.63 26.46 -5.62
CA TYR A 309 1.18 26.29 -5.45
C TYR A 309 0.86 25.60 -4.13
N ALA A 310 1.61 24.53 -3.83
CA ALA A 310 1.49 23.78 -2.58
C ALA A 310 1.83 24.61 -1.33
N GLU A 311 2.51 25.75 -1.45
CA GLU A 311 2.84 26.62 -0.30
C GLU A 311 1.82 27.72 -0.04
N ASN A 312 1.02 28.10 -1.05
CA ASN A 312 0.25 29.35 -1.01
C ASN A 312 -1.27 29.18 -1.09
N GLU A 313 -1.78 28.02 -1.52
CA GLU A 313 -3.22 27.74 -1.53
C GLU A 313 -3.67 26.99 -0.27
N SER A 314 -4.90 27.23 0.18
CA SER A 314 -5.55 26.45 1.24
C SER A 314 -6.81 25.82 0.66
N PHE A 315 -6.92 24.51 0.85
CA PHE A 315 -8.08 23.70 0.48
C PHE A 315 -8.85 23.25 1.73
N ASP A 316 -8.75 24.02 2.81
CA ASP A 316 -9.50 23.71 4.02
C ASP A 316 -11.00 23.86 3.75
N MET A 317 -11.75 22.87 4.21
CA MET A 317 -13.20 22.87 4.11
C MET A 317 -13.82 23.54 5.32
N SER A 318 -14.92 24.23 5.09
CA SER A 318 -15.81 24.67 6.17
C SER A 318 -16.65 23.49 6.67
N GLU A 319 -17.17 23.58 7.91
CA GLU A 319 -18.07 22.57 8.47
C GLU A 319 -19.26 22.25 7.54
N ALA A 320 -19.78 23.28 6.85
CA ALA A 320 -20.87 23.13 5.89
C ALA A 320 -20.46 22.36 4.62
N GLU A 321 -19.24 22.54 4.15
CA GLU A 321 -18.70 21.81 3.00
C GLU A 321 -18.41 20.35 3.36
N GLU A 322 -17.90 20.09 4.56
CA GLU A 322 -17.73 18.72 5.05
C GLU A 322 -19.09 18.01 5.22
N GLU A 323 -20.13 18.72 5.68
CA GLU A 323 -21.49 18.18 5.74
C GLU A 323 -22.06 17.90 4.35
N GLU A 324 -21.78 18.75 3.36
CA GLU A 324 -22.18 18.54 1.96
C GLU A 324 -21.55 17.26 1.40
N VAL A 325 -20.22 17.12 1.55
CA VAL A 325 -19.47 15.97 1.02
C VAL A 325 -19.87 14.65 1.70
N ALA A 326 -20.03 14.64 3.02
CA ALA A 326 -20.45 13.43 3.74
C ALA A 326 -21.89 12.99 3.43
N ALA A 327 -22.75 13.93 3.02
CA ALA A 327 -24.17 13.67 2.76
C ALA A 327 -24.50 13.37 1.29
N GLU A 328 -23.53 13.46 0.36
CA GLU A 328 -23.75 13.00 -1.01
C GLU A 328 -23.99 11.47 -0.95
N GLU A 329 -25.24 11.06 -1.13
CA GLU A 329 -25.57 9.65 -1.29
C GLU A 329 -24.76 9.11 -2.46
N ASP A 330 -24.01 8.05 -2.19
CA ASP A 330 -23.32 7.22 -3.16
C ASP A 330 -24.38 6.65 -4.12
N THR A 331 -24.77 7.46 -5.11
CA THR A 331 -25.84 7.16 -6.08
C THR A 331 -25.40 6.14 -7.12
N ASP A 332 -24.16 5.64 -7.01
CA ASP A 332 -23.69 4.53 -7.81
C ASP A 332 -24.23 3.19 -7.28
N GLU A 333 -25.26 2.71 -7.97
CA GLU A 333 -25.48 1.28 -8.18
C GLU A 333 -24.16 0.67 -8.61
N GLU A 334 -23.53 -0.14 -7.74
CA GLU A 334 -22.30 -0.91 -7.98
C GLU A 334 -21.83 -0.93 -9.44
N VAL A 335 -21.10 0.12 -9.82
CA VAL A 335 -20.40 0.13 -11.10
C VAL A 335 -19.19 -0.74 -10.84
N ALA A 336 -19.29 -2.00 -11.26
CA ALA A 336 -18.20 -2.95 -11.26
C ALA A 336 -16.91 -2.23 -11.66
N SER A 337 -15.99 -2.14 -10.70
CA SER A 337 -14.66 -1.54 -10.81
C SER A 337 -14.00 -2.06 -12.08
N ALA A 338 -14.07 -1.29 -13.15
CA ALA A 338 -13.12 -1.42 -14.23
C ALA A 338 -11.82 -0.83 -13.70
N ASP A 339 -10.75 -1.64 -13.67
CA ASP A 339 -9.40 -1.27 -13.21
C ASP A 339 -8.81 0.00 -13.88
N ASP A 340 -9.48 0.53 -14.91
CA ASP A 340 -9.10 1.69 -15.71
C ASP A 340 -9.42 3.04 -15.03
N ASP A 341 -10.32 3.06 -14.03
CA ASP A 341 -10.79 4.30 -13.40
C ASP A 341 -10.18 4.58 -12.01
N SER A 342 -9.43 3.63 -11.45
CA SER A 342 -8.78 3.75 -10.13
C SER A 342 -7.30 4.07 -10.28
N MET A 343 -6.75 4.81 -9.31
CA MET A 343 -5.30 5.01 -9.12
C MET A 343 -4.63 3.81 -8.43
N GLU A 344 -5.39 2.80 -8.02
CA GLU A 344 -4.85 1.54 -7.55
C GLU A 344 -4.34 0.72 -8.75
N ASP A 345 -3.13 0.19 -8.62
CA ASP A 345 -2.66 -0.91 -9.47
C ASP A 345 -2.99 -2.22 -8.76
N ALA A 346 -3.39 -3.24 -9.50
CA ALA A 346 -3.77 -4.56 -8.96
C ALA A 346 -2.56 -5.37 -8.45
N SER A 347 -1.53 -4.70 -7.95
CA SER A 347 -0.28 -5.26 -7.40
C SER A 347 -0.31 -5.41 -5.88
N ASP A 348 -1.51 -5.54 -5.30
CA ASP A 348 -1.71 -6.10 -3.96
C ASP A 348 -1.62 -7.64 -4.05
N ASP A 349 -0.46 -8.18 -4.47
CA ASP A 349 -0.09 -9.59 -4.26
C ASP A 349 0.33 -9.76 -2.80
N GLU A 350 -0.66 -9.57 -1.94
CA GLU A 350 -0.70 -9.97 -0.54
C GLU A 350 -0.44 -11.48 -0.47
N GLY A 351 0.70 -11.83 0.10
CA GLY A 351 1.02 -13.21 0.43
C GLY A 351 -0.02 -13.77 1.37
N GLU A 352 -0.78 -14.76 0.89
CA GLU A 352 -1.50 -15.70 1.74
C GLU A 352 -1.15 -17.13 1.33
N ASP A 353 -0.27 -17.79 2.10
CA ASP A 353 -0.25 -19.24 2.23
C ASP A 353 -0.65 -19.59 3.66
N MET A 354 -1.83 -20.16 3.81
CA MET A 354 -2.31 -20.70 5.07
C MET A 354 -1.82 -22.15 5.18
N SER A 355 -0.90 -22.40 6.11
CA SER A 355 -0.68 -23.74 6.66
C SER A 355 -1.34 -23.82 8.03
N ASP A 356 -2.56 -24.36 8.04
CA ASP A 356 -3.09 -25.07 9.20
C ASP A 356 -2.47 -26.47 9.19
N ASP A 357 -1.42 -26.65 9.99
CA ASP A 357 -0.97 -27.97 10.42
C ASP A 357 -1.83 -28.37 11.64
N ASP A 358 -2.80 -29.24 11.42
CA ASP A 358 -3.24 -30.14 12.49
C ASP A 358 -3.28 -31.59 12.00
N SER A 359 -2.59 -32.38 12.81
CA SER A 359 -2.23 -33.79 12.77
C SER A 359 -3.41 -34.73 12.53
N GLY A 360 -3.19 -35.85 11.83
CA GLY A 360 -4.13 -36.98 11.85
C GLY A 360 -3.79 -38.11 10.90
N ASP A 361 -3.41 -39.25 11.48
CA ASP A 361 -3.03 -40.53 10.88
C ASP A 361 -3.99 -41.19 9.88
N ASP A 362 -3.38 -42.12 9.13
CA ASP A 362 -3.88 -43.42 8.63
C ASP A 362 -4.82 -43.47 7.39
N GLU A 363 -4.35 -44.10 6.31
CA GLU A 363 -4.69 -45.51 5.99
C GLU A 363 -4.13 -45.93 4.61
N GLY A 364 -3.51 -47.12 4.58
CA GLY A 364 -3.52 -48.05 3.43
C GLY A 364 -2.23 -48.17 2.59
N THR A 365 -1.42 -49.23 2.77
CA THR A 365 -1.44 -50.49 1.96
C THR A 365 -1.09 -50.26 0.47
N ASP A 366 -0.08 -50.84 -0.19
CA ASP A 366 0.61 -52.14 -0.05
C ASP A 366 1.93 -52.17 -0.87
N ASP A 367 2.84 -53.06 -0.42
CA ASP A 367 3.69 -54.01 -1.18
C ASP A 367 4.71 -53.58 -2.24
N ASN A 368 6.00 -53.72 -1.86
CA ASN A 368 7.00 -54.68 -2.38
C ASN A 368 8.38 -54.15 -1.99
N GLY A 369 9.31 -54.87 -1.37
CA GLY A 369 9.56 -56.30 -1.27
C GLY A 369 11.09 -56.46 -1.26
N GLY A 370 11.62 -57.39 -0.46
CA GLY A 370 13.03 -57.81 -0.54
C GLY A 370 13.83 -57.69 0.76
N ASP A 371 13.60 -58.65 1.64
CA ASP A 371 14.57 -59.64 2.15
C ASP A 371 16.01 -59.24 2.54
N ASP A 372 16.32 -59.74 3.74
CA ASP A 372 17.56 -60.40 4.18
C ASP A 372 18.64 -59.64 4.99
N ASP A 373 18.68 -60.08 6.25
CA ASP A 373 19.84 -60.53 7.02
C ASP A 373 20.89 -59.53 7.52
N GLY A 374 20.77 -59.25 8.83
CA GLY A 374 21.66 -59.93 9.77
C GLY A 374 22.85 -59.13 10.32
N GLY A 375 22.87 -59.01 11.64
CA GLY A 375 24.11 -59.18 12.41
C GLY A 375 24.65 -57.94 13.13
N ASN A 376 24.58 -58.03 14.47
CA ASN A 376 25.52 -57.54 15.49
C ASN A 376 25.92 -56.05 15.52
N ASP A 377 25.69 -55.42 16.68
CA ASP A 377 26.80 -55.02 17.56
C ASP A 377 26.26 -54.65 18.95
N ASP A 378 26.35 -55.59 19.90
CA ASP A 378 26.31 -55.31 21.33
C ASP A 378 27.76 -55.26 21.84
N GLY A 379 28.18 -54.10 22.32
CA GLY A 379 29.53 -53.96 22.87
C GLY A 379 29.83 -52.60 23.50
N GLY A 380 29.50 -52.47 24.78
CA GLY A 380 30.45 -51.89 25.75
C GLY A 380 30.10 -50.55 26.40
N ASP A 381 30.60 -50.45 27.64
CA ASP A 381 30.76 -49.30 28.54
C ASP A 381 29.58 -48.84 29.41
N ASP A 382 29.74 -48.63 30.72
CA ASP A 382 30.86 -48.95 31.61
C ASP A 382 30.33 -48.86 33.06
N GLY A 383 30.81 -49.73 33.93
CA GLY A 383 30.53 -49.70 35.36
C GLY A 383 31.83 -49.47 36.13
N GLY A 384 31.86 -48.47 37.01
CA GLY A 384 32.97 -48.27 37.93
C GLY A 384 32.72 -47.14 38.92
N ASP A 385 32.79 -47.48 40.21
CA ASP A 385 32.79 -46.65 41.43
C ASP A 385 33.72 -45.43 41.40
#